data_AF-A0A6Y0Z6B8-F1
#
_entry.id   AF-A0A6Y0Z6B8-F1
#
_cell.length_a   1.000
_cell.length_b   1.000
_cell.length_c   1.000
_cell.angle_alpha   90.00
_cell.angle_beta   90.00
_cell.angle_gamma   90.00
#
_symmetry.space_group_name_H-M   'P 1'
#
loop_
_entity.id
_entity.type
_entity.pdbx_description
1 polymer ?
#
loop_
_entity_poly.entity_id
_entity_poly.type
_entity_poly.pdbx_seq_one_letter_code
_entity_poly.pdbx_strand_id
1 'polypeptide(L)'
;MDPRLLEYYNRELSYLRETGAEFATLHPKIAARLGMQGTDIADPYVERMIEAFSFLSARTQLKIDAEFPRFTQRLLEVVSPNYVTPTPSMAVVKLYPDTQEGDLAKGVTVPRDTAFVSPI
;
A
#
# COMPACT_ATOMS: atom_id res chain seq x y z
N MET A 1 -1.70 16.29 10.55
CA MET A 1 -0.39 15.62 10.42
C MET A 1 -0.64 14.12 10.57
N ASP A 2 -0.06 13.28 9.70
CA ASP A 2 -0.15 11.82 9.85
C ASP A 2 0.57 11.41 11.15
N PRO A 3 -0.09 10.70 12.09
CA PRO A 3 0.53 10.33 13.37
C PRO A 3 1.78 9.47 13.21
N ARG A 4 1.89 8.71 12.11
CA ARG A 4 3.05 7.86 11.82
C ARG A 4 4.30 8.67 11.48
N LEU A 5 4.15 9.93 11.05
CA LEU A 5 5.29 10.75 10.64
C LEU A 5 6.34 10.91 11.74
N LEU A 6 5.92 10.95 13.01
CA LEU A 6 6.83 11.07 14.15
C LEU A 6 7.74 9.84 14.28
N GLU A 7 7.20 8.65 14.07
CA GLU A 7 7.98 7.40 14.11
C GLU A 7 9.02 7.36 12.98
N TYR A 8 8.61 7.74 11.76
CA TYR A 8 9.52 7.82 10.61
C TYR A 8 10.60 8.88 10.85
N TYR A 9 10.22 10.05 11.35
CA TYR A 9 11.17 11.12 11.68
C TYR A 9 12.22 10.64 12.68
N ASN A 10 11.80 10.03 13.78
CA ASN A 10 12.73 9.54 14.80
C ASN A 10 13.65 8.44 14.24
N ARG A 11 13.11 7.54 13.42
CA ARG A 11 13.90 6.50 12.75
C ARG A 11 14.96 7.09 11.83
N GLU A 12 14.59 8.05 10.97
CA GLU A 12 15.53 8.72 10.06
C GLU A 12 16.57 9.55 10.83
N LEU A 13 16.16 10.22 11.91
CA LEU A 13 17.06 11.00 12.75
C LEU A 13 18.10 10.12 13.45
N SER A 14 17.68 9.00 14.02
CA SER A 14 18.59 8.00 14.59
C SER A 14 19.54 7.45 13.52
N TYR A 15 19.01 7.06 12.37
CA TYR A 15 19.81 6.54 11.25
C TYR A 15 20.88 7.54 10.78
N LEU A 16 20.52 8.82 10.64
CA LEU A 16 21.44 9.87 10.21
C LEU A 16 22.49 10.21 11.27
N ARG A 17 22.16 10.12 12.56
CA ARG A 17 23.13 10.28 13.65
C ARG A 17 24.13 9.12 13.69
N GLU A 18 23.66 7.89 13.56
CA GLU A 18 24.51 6.69 13.51
C GLU A 18 25.44 6.73 12.29
N THR A 19 24.88 6.95 11.10
CA THR A 19 25.66 7.06 9.86
C THR A 19 26.61 8.26 9.90
N GLY A 20 26.20 9.36 10.53
CA GLY A 20 27.03 10.54 10.75
C GLY A 20 28.24 10.24 11.65
N ALA A 21 28.07 9.40 12.67
CA ALA A 21 29.17 8.96 13.55
C ALA A 21 30.18 8.07 12.80
N GLU A 22 29.70 7.18 11.93
CA GLU A 22 30.55 6.38 11.04
C GLU A 22 31.33 7.29 10.08
N PHE A 23 30.64 8.24 9.44
CA PHE A 23 31.28 9.25 8.57
C PHE A 23 32.36 10.04 9.34
N ALA A 24 32.08 10.41 10.59
CA ALA A 24 33.02 11.15 11.41
C ALA A 24 34.30 10.36 11.70
N THR A 25 34.17 9.06 11.92
CA THR A 25 35.28 8.13 12.15
C THR A 25 36.15 7.97 10.89
N LEU A 26 35.51 7.88 9.72
CA LEU A 26 36.21 7.73 8.44
C LEU A 26 36.87 9.04 7.96
N HIS A 27 36.27 10.18 8.28
CA HIS A 27 36.70 11.49 7.79
C HIS A 27 36.91 12.52 8.92
N PRO A 28 37.85 12.29 9.85
CA PRO A 28 37.99 13.09 11.06
C PRO A 28 38.28 14.57 10.80
N LYS A 29 39.02 14.90 9.73
CA LYS A 29 39.30 16.30 9.35
C LYS A 29 38.04 17.07 8.93
N ILE A 30 37.10 16.39 8.27
CA ILE A 30 35.84 17.01 7.81
C ILE A 30 34.86 17.06 8.98
N ALA A 31 34.75 15.98 9.73
CA ALA A 31 33.94 15.87 10.93
C ALA A 31 34.25 16.97 11.96
N ALA A 32 35.54 17.23 12.20
CA ALA A 32 35.99 18.29 13.09
C ALA A 32 35.54 19.70 12.64
N ARG A 33 35.43 19.94 11.32
CA ARG A 33 34.91 21.21 10.78
C ARG A 33 33.39 21.33 10.91
N LEU A 34 32.69 20.20 10.98
CA LEU A 34 31.23 20.13 11.14
C LEU A 34 30.81 19.98 12.60
N GLY A 35 31.75 20.00 13.55
CA GLY A 35 31.47 19.81 14.97
C GLY A 35 30.94 18.41 15.32
N MET A 36 31.21 17.40 14.49
CA MET A 36 30.73 16.03 14.72
C MET A 36 31.72 15.27 15.64
N GLN A 37 31.22 14.77 16.76
CA GLN A 37 31.97 13.92 17.71
C GLN A 37 31.10 12.72 18.09
N GLY A 38 31.40 11.56 17.50
CA GLY A 38 30.55 10.38 17.66
C GLY A 38 29.14 10.66 17.13
N THR A 39 28.12 10.35 17.92
CA THR A 39 26.71 10.62 17.59
C THR A 39 26.27 12.06 17.85
N ASP A 40 27.08 12.83 18.57
CA ASP A 40 26.74 14.21 18.96
C ASP A 40 27.30 15.21 17.95
N ILE A 41 26.52 16.25 17.68
CA ILE A 41 26.87 17.33 16.76
C ILE A 41 26.84 18.62 17.56
N ALA A 42 28.02 19.18 17.81
CA ALA A 42 28.18 20.35 18.64
C ALA A 42 27.71 21.64 17.95
N ASP A 43 27.68 21.67 16.60
CA ASP A 43 27.19 22.82 15.84
C ASP A 43 25.64 22.77 15.70
N PRO A 44 24.91 23.73 16.29
CA PRO A 44 23.45 23.76 16.24
C PRO A 44 22.88 23.89 14.82
N TYR A 45 23.60 24.51 13.89
CA TYR A 45 23.15 24.66 12.50
C TYR A 45 23.25 23.35 11.74
N VAL A 46 24.31 22.58 11.98
CA VAL A 46 24.48 21.24 11.40
C VAL A 46 23.43 20.29 11.98
N GLU A 47 23.20 20.33 13.29
CA GLU A 47 22.15 19.52 13.93
C GLU A 47 20.76 19.86 13.35
N ARG A 48 20.40 21.15 13.28
CA ARG A 48 19.16 21.64 12.64
C ARG A 48 19.02 21.18 11.20
N MET A 49 20.12 21.17 10.44
CA MET A 49 20.12 20.71 9.06
C MET A 49 19.84 19.20 8.97
N ILE A 50 20.41 18.40 9.87
CA ILE A 50 20.11 16.97 9.95
C ILE A 50 18.66 16.73 10.37
N GLU A 51 18.13 17.47 11.35
CA GLU A 51 16.71 17.40 11.73
C GLU A 51 15.81 17.72 10.52
N ALA A 52 16.08 18.81 9.80
CA ALA A 52 15.32 19.20 8.62
C ALA A 52 15.38 18.15 7.50
N PHE A 53 16.56 17.58 7.27
CA PHE A 53 16.75 16.52 6.27
C PHE A 53 16.03 15.23 6.69
N SER A 54 16.12 14.83 7.96
CA SER A 54 15.40 13.69 8.54
C SER A 54 13.89 13.84 8.35
N PHE A 55 13.36 15.05 8.57
CA PHE A 55 11.95 15.36 8.36
C PHE A 55 11.53 15.22 6.88
N LEU A 56 12.36 15.68 5.95
CA LEU A 56 12.09 15.56 4.51
C LEU A 56 12.18 14.10 4.03
N SER A 57 13.20 13.36 4.49
CA SER A 57 13.37 11.93 4.22
C SER A 57 12.18 11.12 4.75
N ALA A 58 11.79 11.34 6.01
CA ALA A 58 10.68 10.65 6.65
C ALA A 58 9.36 10.82 5.89
N ARG A 59 9.08 12.03 5.37
CA ARG A 59 7.90 12.27 4.53
C ARG A 59 7.95 11.52 3.20
N THR A 60 9.13 11.39 2.62
CA THR A 60 9.33 10.65 1.37
C THR A 60 9.12 9.17 1.60
N GLN A 61 9.73 8.61 2.64
CA GLN A 61 9.59 7.21 2.98
C GLN A 61 8.14 6.84 3.34
N LEU A 62 7.46 7.68 4.12
CA LEU A 62 6.04 7.51 4.42
C LEU A 62 5.17 7.45 3.15
N LYS A 63 5.48 8.27 2.14
CA LYS A 63 4.76 8.24 0.86
C LYS A 63 5.06 6.99 0.06
N ILE A 64 6.31 6.55 0.02
CA ILE A 64 6.71 5.32 -0.68
C ILE A 64 5.98 4.12 -0.07
N ASP A 65 6.01 3.99 1.26
CA ASP A 65 5.38 2.87 1.96
C ASP A 65 3.86 2.87 1.80
N ALA A 66 3.23 4.05 1.70
CA ALA A 66 1.80 4.19 1.42
C ALA A 66 1.39 3.73 0.00
N GLU A 67 2.30 3.73 -0.97
CA GLU A 67 2.02 3.27 -2.34
C GLU A 67 2.17 1.74 -2.50
N PHE A 68 2.84 1.07 -1.56
CA PHE A 68 3.11 -0.37 -1.66
C PHE A 68 1.83 -1.26 -1.74
N PRO A 69 0.76 -1.01 -0.96
CA PRO A 69 -0.49 -1.76 -1.12
C PRO A 69 -1.13 -1.60 -2.49
N ARG A 70 -1.04 -0.40 -3.08
CA ARG A 70 -1.58 -0.13 -4.42
C ARG A 70 -0.80 -0.91 -5.47
N PHE A 71 0.52 -0.92 -5.37
CA PHE A 71 1.38 -1.70 -6.28
C PHE A 71 1.05 -3.20 -6.24
N THR A 72 0.99 -3.78 -5.04
CA THR A 72 0.70 -5.21 -4.89
C THR A 72 -0.71 -5.59 -5.36
N GLN A 73 -1.70 -4.73 -5.12
CA GLN A 73 -3.06 -4.92 -5.66
C GLN A 73 -3.06 -4.94 -7.19
N ARG A 74 -2.36 -3.99 -7.86
CA ARG A 74 -2.26 -3.97 -9.33
C ARG A 74 -1.54 -5.20 -9.88
N LEU A 75 -0.54 -5.70 -9.19
CA LEU A 75 0.13 -6.95 -9.58
C LEU A 75 -0.84 -8.14 -9.51
N LEU A 76 -1.66 -8.22 -8.45
CA LEU A 76 -2.68 -9.26 -8.30
C LEU A 76 -3.77 -9.19 -9.38
N GLU A 77 -4.15 -8.00 -9.84
CA GLU A 77 -5.06 -7.83 -10.98
C GLU A 77 -4.54 -8.49 -12.26
N VAL A 78 -3.21 -8.58 -12.44
CA VAL A 78 -2.60 -9.21 -13.61
C VAL A 78 -2.43 -10.72 -13.42
N VAL A 79 -1.96 -11.16 -12.26
CA VAL A 79 -1.62 -12.57 -12.01
C VAL A 79 -2.86 -13.42 -11.71
N SER A 80 -3.82 -12.87 -10.95
CA SER A 80 -5.03 -13.59 -10.54
C SER A 80 -6.24 -12.64 -10.45
N PRO A 81 -6.82 -12.23 -11.60
CA PRO A 81 -7.92 -11.25 -11.65
C PRO A 81 -9.13 -11.65 -10.81
N ASN A 82 -9.45 -12.95 -10.77
CA ASN A 82 -10.63 -13.47 -10.08
C ASN A 82 -10.58 -13.30 -8.55
N TYR A 83 -9.40 -13.08 -7.96
CA TYR A 83 -9.25 -12.94 -6.51
C TYR A 83 -9.53 -11.51 -6.03
N VAL A 84 -9.36 -10.53 -6.92
CA VAL A 84 -9.58 -9.10 -6.64
C VAL A 84 -10.89 -8.58 -7.23
N THR A 85 -11.59 -9.40 -8.03
CA THR A 85 -12.87 -9.04 -8.63
C THR A 85 -14.01 -9.28 -7.63
N PRO A 86 -14.93 -8.31 -7.44
CA PRO A 86 -16.09 -8.51 -6.57
C PRO A 86 -16.98 -9.64 -7.12
N THR A 87 -17.51 -10.45 -6.20
CA THR A 87 -18.49 -11.48 -6.56
C THR A 87 -19.85 -10.82 -6.78
N PRO A 88 -20.50 -11.01 -7.94
CA PRO A 88 -21.81 -10.42 -8.20
C PRO A 88 -22.88 -11.02 -7.29
N SER A 89 -24.02 -10.34 -7.15
CA SER A 89 -25.19 -10.93 -6.52
C SER A 89 -25.68 -12.14 -7.31
N MET A 90 -26.05 -13.20 -6.61
CA MET A 90 -26.57 -14.43 -7.19
C MET A 90 -27.85 -14.83 -6.47
N ALA A 91 -28.79 -15.40 -7.20
CA ALA A 91 -30.03 -15.93 -6.67
C ALA A 91 -30.30 -17.32 -7.26
N VAL A 92 -31.06 -18.13 -6.52
CA VAL A 92 -31.56 -19.42 -7.00
C VAL A 92 -33.01 -19.22 -7.45
N VAL A 93 -33.29 -19.53 -8.72
CA VAL A 93 -34.64 -19.42 -9.29
C VAL A 93 -35.21 -20.81 -9.52
N LYS A 94 -36.50 -20.99 -9.20
CA LYS A 94 -37.25 -22.21 -9.50
C LYS A 94 -38.19 -21.93 -10.67
N LEU A 95 -38.06 -22.73 -11.73
CA LEU A 95 -38.90 -22.64 -12.92
C LEU A 95 -40.02 -23.68 -12.83
N TYR A 96 -41.22 -23.26 -13.18
CA TYR A 96 -42.38 -24.14 -13.30
C TYR A 96 -42.77 -24.20 -14.79
N PRO A 97 -42.80 -25.39 -15.40
CA PRO A 97 -43.27 -25.51 -16.77
C PRO A 97 -44.77 -25.24 -16.82
N ASP A 98 -45.24 -24.68 -17.93
CA ASP A 98 -46.68 -24.59 -18.19
C ASP A 98 -47.23 -26.01 -18.42
N THR A 99 -48.35 -26.30 -17.78
CA THR A 99 -49.07 -27.58 -17.93
C THR A 99 -49.97 -27.61 -19.17
N GLN A 100 -50.24 -26.46 -19.80
CA GLN A 100 -51.12 -26.35 -20.96
C GLN A 100 -50.37 -26.22 -22.29
N GLU A 101 -49.14 -25.71 -22.28
CA GLU A 101 -48.30 -25.57 -23.48
C GLU A 101 -47.01 -26.40 -23.37
N GLY A 102 -46.85 -27.38 -24.27
CA GLY A 102 -45.59 -28.11 -24.49
C GLY A 102 -45.65 -29.64 -24.31
N ASP A 103 -44.72 -30.34 -24.95
CA ASP A 103 -44.51 -31.78 -24.78
C ASP A 103 -43.67 -32.04 -23.52
N LEU A 104 -44.32 -32.05 -22.35
CA LEU A 104 -43.68 -32.28 -21.05
C LEU A 104 -42.94 -33.63 -20.97
N ALA A 105 -43.28 -34.61 -21.83
CA ALA A 105 -42.62 -35.90 -21.86
C ALA A 105 -41.16 -35.82 -22.35
N LYS A 106 -40.81 -34.79 -23.13
CA LYS A 106 -39.43 -34.54 -23.58
C LYS A 106 -38.65 -33.60 -22.66
N GLY A 107 -39.35 -32.88 -21.78
CA GLY A 107 -38.77 -31.83 -20.93
C GLY A 107 -38.40 -30.56 -21.70
N VAL A 108 -38.17 -29.47 -20.97
CA VAL A 108 -37.77 -28.17 -21.52
C VAL A 108 -36.34 -27.85 -21.10
N THR A 109 -35.45 -27.64 -22.06
CA THR A 109 -34.06 -27.23 -21.80
C THR A 109 -33.97 -25.71 -21.88
N VAL A 110 -33.52 -25.06 -20.80
CA VAL A 110 -33.29 -23.62 -20.77
C VAL A 110 -31.84 -23.35 -21.20
N PRO A 111 -31.62 -22.60 -22.29
CA PRO A 111 -30.27 -22.26 -22.72
C PRO A 111 -29.51 -21.45 -21.66
N ARG A 112 -28.19 -21.61 -21.63
CA ARG A 112 -27.31 -20.71 -20.88
C ARG A 112 -27.53 -19.27 -21.35
N ASP A 113 -27.35 -18.32 -20.44
CA ASP A 113 -27.51 -16.87 -20.68
C ASP A 113 -28.96 -16.42 -20.96
N THR A 114 -29.96 -17.27 -20.66
CA THR A 114 -31.36 -16.86 -20.62
C THR A 114 -31.56 -15.75 -19.57
N ALA A 115 -32.10 -14.61 -20.00
CA ALA A 115 -32.33 -13.48 -19.11
C ALA A 115 -33.52 -13.72 -18.18
N PHE A 116 -33.31 -13.50 -16.88
CA PHE A 116 -34.38 -13.42 -15.88
C PHE A 116 -34.53 -11.97 -15.43
N VAL A 117 -35.76 -11.47 -15.47
CA VAL A 117 -36.06 -10.10 -15.06
C VAL A 117 -36.75 -10.16 -13.70
N SER A 118 -36.19 -9.48 -12.71
CA SER A 118 -36.89 -9.23 -11.45
C SER A 118 -37.61 -7.88 -11.57
N PRO A 119 -38.89 -7.77 -11.19
CA PRO A 119 -39.50 -6.47 -10.96
C PRO A 119 -38.86 -5.90 -9.69
N ILE A 120 -37.87 -5.03 -9.89
CA ILE A 120 -37.43 -4.09 -8.85
C ILE A 120 -38.16 -2.79 -9.14
#